data_AF-A0A6B0Z1Y7-F1
#
_entry.id   AF-A0A6B0Z1Y7-F1
#
_cell.length_a   1.000
_cell.length_b   1.000
_cell.length_c   1.000
_cell.angle_alpha   90.00
_cell.angle_beta   90.00
_cell.angle_gamma   90.00
#
_symmetry.space_group_name_H-M   'P 1'
#
loop_
_entity.id
_entity.type
_entity.pdbx_description
1 polymer ?
#
loop_
_entity_poly.entity_id
_entity_poly.type
_entity_poly.pdbx_seq_one_letter_code
_entity_poly.pdbx_strand_id
1 'polypeptide(L)'
;PAVSLAFAIFRRDQFPVNRLFAYWGAQLIGAVIAGVVVLILFNPFIDRFEMENGIVRGELGSQRSAMAFGEYFPNPGMFDSAAFSVSPLHAFAVEAFGTAILAFVIFALTERRNAGIPTNGMVPFFIGFTVAALISLFAPITQAGWNPARDFGPRIVSWLAGWGDIAIPGPEGGFWVYILGPLIGAPLGALLFKLVIEPGLPGGKPEPVQIARSKYE
;
A
#
# COMPACT_ATOMS: atom_id res chain seq x y z
N PRO A 1 -5.65 2.69 -4.89
CA PRO A 1 -6.68 1.65 -5.14
C PRO A 1 -7.23 0.97 -3.86
N ALA A 2 -6.34 0.45 -3.00
CA ALA A 2 -6.70 -0.23 -1.76
C ALA A 2 -7.59 0.62 -0.82
N VAL A 3 -7.19 1.86 -0.53
CA VAL A 3 -7.98 2.77 0.33
C VAL A 3 -9.34 3.09 -0.30
N SER A 4 -9.40 3.42 -1.61
CA SER A 4 -10.67 3.66 -2.30
C SER A 4 -11.59 2.43 -2.28
N LEU A 5 -11.05 1.21 -2.33
CA LEU A 5 -11.84 -0.02 -2.17
C LEU A 5 -12.44 -0.10 -0.77
N ALA A 6 -11.62 0.12 0.26
CA ALA A 6 -12.09 0.10 1.65
C ALA A 6 -13.20 1.14 1.89
N PHE A 7 -13.06 2.35 1.36
CA PHE A 7 -14.11 3.38 1.41
C PHE A 7 -15.37 2.95 0.65
N ALA A 8 -15.24 2.39 -0.55
CA ALA A 8 -16.38 1.87 -1.32
C ALA A 8 -17.12 0.73 -0.60
N ILE A 9 -16.42 -0.06 0.23
CA ILE A 9 -17.03 -1.14 1.02
C ILE A 9 -17.71 -0.59 2.28
N PHE A 10 -17.00 0.22 3.07
CA PHE A 10 -17.39 0.55 4.47
C PHE A 10 -17.92 1.98 4.67
N ARG A 11 -17.81 2.87 3.68
CA ARG A 11 -18.24 4.29 3.73
C ARG A 11 -18.85 4.74 2.39
N ARG A 12 -19.86 3.99 1.92
CA ARG A 12 -20.53 4.20 0.62
C ARG A 12 -21.18 5.59 0.48
N ASP A 13 -21.60 6.16 1.59
CA ASP A 13 -22.12 7.52 1.72
C ASP A 13 -21.06 8.58 1.39
N GLN A 14 -19.79 8.30 1.70
CA GLN A 14 -18.66 9.19 1.41
C GLN A 14 -18.00 8.89 0.06
N PHE A 15 -17.98 7.62 -0.34
CA PHE A 15 -17.37 7.19 -1.60
C PHE A 15 -18.27 6.17 -2.33
N PRO A 16 -19.00 6.61 -3.37
CA PRO A 16 -19.92 5.72 -4.08
C PRO A 16 -19.15 4.73 -4.98
N VAL A 17 -19.60 3.46 -4.97
CA VAL A 17 -18.93 2.33 -5.64
C VAL A 17 -18.77 2.55 -7.16
N ASN A 18 -19.71 3.26 -7.79
CA ASN A 18 -19.65 3.56 -9.23
C ASN A 18 -18.45 4.44 -9.62
N ARG A 19 -17.82 5.16 -8.68
CA ARG A 19 -16.61 5.95 -8.93
C ARG A 19 -15.33 5.13 -8.77
N LEU A 20 -15.39 3.91 -8.23
CA LEU A 20 -14.22 3.13 -7.86
C LEU A 20 -13.26 2.91 -9.04
N PHE A 21 -13.78 2.41 -10.17
CA PHE A 21 -12.95 2.12 -11.35
C PHE A 21 -12.40 3.38 -12.00
N ALA A 22 -13.17 4.48 -12.05
CA ALA A 22 -12.67 5.76 -12.54
C ALA A 22 -11.52 6.29 -11.67
N TYR A 23 -11.63 6.16 -10.34
CA TYR A 23 -10.56 6.51 -9.41
C TYR A 23 -9.32 5.63 -9.59
N TRP A 24 -9.49 4.32 -9.78
CA TRP A 24 -8.36 3.42 -10.03
C TRP A 24 -7.66 3.75 -11.34
N GLY A 25 -8.41 4.01 -12.41
CA GLY A 25 -7.86 4.43 -13.70
C GLY A 25 -7.09 5.75 -13.58
N ALA A 26 -7.65 6.77 -12.92
CA ALA A 26 -6.97 8.04 -12.70
C ALA A 26 -5.69 7.89 -11.87
N GLN A 27 -5.73 7.09 -10.81
CA GLN A 27 -4.55 6.81 -9.97
C GLN A 27 -3.46 6.09 -10.75
N LEU A 28 -3.82 5.10 -11.57
CA LEU A 28 -2.87 4.35 -12.39
C LEU A 28 -2.23 5.25 -13.45
N ILE A 29 -3.03 6.03 -14.18
CA ILE A 29 -2.53 7.00 -15.18
C ILE A 29 -1.57 7.99 -14.51
N GLY A 30 -1.94 8.56 -13.37
CA GLY A 30 -1.08 9.48 -12.63
C GLY A 30 0.24 8.83 -12.21
N ALA A 31 0.20 7.58 -11.76
CA ALA A 31 1.40 6.84 -11.37
C ALA A 31 2.31 6.48 -12.56
N VAL A 32 1.74 6.14 -13.73
CA VAL A 32 2.51 5.96 -14.97
C VAL A 32 3.19 7.27 -15.38
N ILE A 33 2.46 8.38 -15.40
CA ILE A 33 3.03 9.70 -15.73
C ILE A 33 4.16 10.05 -14.76
N ALA A 34 3.97 9.84 -13.46
CA ALA A 34 5.01 10.04 -12.47
C ALA A 34 6.23 9.14 -12.72
N GLY A 35 6.02 7.87 -13.09
CA GLY A 35 7.10 6.96 -13.49
C GLY A 35 7.90 7.46 -14.69
N VAL A 36 7.23 7.99 -15.72
CA VAL A 36 7.90 8.59 -16.89
C VAL A 36 8.73 9.80 -16.46
N VAL A 37 8.20 10.65 -15.58
CA VAL A 37 8.94 11.80 -15.04
C VAL A 37 10.17 11.34 -14.26
N VAL A 38 10.05 10.33 -13.40
CA VAL A 38 11.21 9.76 -12.68
C VAL A 38 12.24 9.24 -13.66
N LEU A 39 11.83 8.50 -14.70
CA LEU A 39 12.75 8.01 -15.72
C LEU A 39 13.48 9.17 -16.39
N ILE A 40 12.78 10.18 -16.89
CA ILE A 40 13.40 11.33 -17.58
C ILE A 40 14.40 12.07 -16.68
N LEU A 41 14.01 12.35 -15.44
CA LEU A 41 14.84 13.14 -14.53
C LEU A 41 16.05 12.36 -14.01
N PHE A 42 15.90 11.06 -13.77
CA PHE A 42 16.91 10.24 -13.11
C PHE A 42 17.68 9.31 -14.05
N ASN A 43 17.32 9.19 -15.34
CA ASN A 43 17.98 8.25 -16.26
C ASN A 43 19.52 8.38 -16.27
N PRO A 44 20.14 9.58 -16.33
CA PRO A 44 21.60 9.68 -16.30
C PRO A 44 22.23 9.11 -15.02
N PHE A 45 21.55 9.22 -13.88
CA PHE A 45 22.00 8.66 -12.60
C PHE A 45 21.79 7.15 -12.54
N ILE A 46 20.68 6.66 -13.11
CA ILE A 46 20.38 5.24 -13.23
C ILE A 46 21.43 4.57 -14.14
N ASP A 47 21.68 5.12 -15.33
CA ASP A 47 22.66 4.59 -16.28
C ASP A 47 24.06 4.52 -15.65
N ARG A 48 24.45 5.58 -14.93
CA ARG A 48 25.73 5.60 -14.20
C ARG A 48 25.79 4.52 -13.12
N PHE A 49 24.74 4.41 -12.30
CA PHE A 49 24.66 3.37 -11.27
C PHE A 49 24.73 1.97 -11.88
N GLU A 50 24.06 1.75 -13.00
CA GLU A 50 24.07 0.49 -13.74
C GLU A 50 25.47 0.16 -14.25
N MET A 51 26.16 1.11 -14.88
CA MET A 51 27.54 0.96 -15.34
C MET A 51 28.51 0.65 -14.19
N GLU A 52 28.45 1.39 -13.08
CA GLU A 52 29.34 1.23 -11.93
C GLU A 52 29.14 -0.12 -11.21
N ASN A 53 27.95 -0.72 -11.33
CA ASN A 53 27.61 -2.00 -10.70
C ASN A 53 27.55 -3.18 -11.69
N GLY A 54 27.87 -2.97 -12.97
CA GLY A 54 27.77 -4.00 -14.00
C GLY A 54 26.35 -4.54 -14.21
N ILE A 55 25.33 -3.70 -14.00
CA ILE A 55 23.91 -4.08 -14.14
C ILE A 55 23.50 -3.94 -15.62
N VAL A 56 22.92 -5.00 -16.17
CA VAL A 56 22.30 -5.00 -17.50
C VAL A 56 20.79 -5.06 -17.33
N ARG A 57 20.06 -4.07 -17.86
CA ARG A 57 18.59 -4.04 -17.78
C ARG A 57 17.98 -5.30 -18.39
N GLY A 58 17.02 -5.89 -17.68
CA GLY A 58 16.33 -7.10 -18.11
C GLY A 58 16.99 -8.39 -17.63
N GLU A 59 18.23 -8.34 -17.14
CA GLU A 59 18.89 -9.49 -16.53
C GLU A 59 18.59 -9.58 -15.02
N LEU A 60 18.76 -10.78 -14.45
CA LEU A 60 18.67 -10.98 -13.01
C LEU A 60 19.72 -10.11 -12.30
N GLY A 61 19.31 -9.41 -11.26
CA GLY A 61 20.12 -8.39 -10.58
C GLY A 61 19.72 -6.96 -10.97
N SER A 62 19.13 -6.76 -12.16
CA SER A 62 18.68 -5.43 -12.59
C SER A 62 17.49 -4.87 -11.81
N GLN A 63 16.87 -5.67 -10.94
CA GLN A 63 15.91 -5.17 -9.95
C GLN A 63 16.55 -4.10 -9.04
N ARG A 64 17.89 -4.10 -8.85
CA ARG A 64 18.60 -3.08 -8.06
C ARG A 64 18.48 -1.68 -8.64
N SER A 65 18.34 -1.52 -9.95
CA SER A 65 18.02 -0.25 -10.60
C SER A 65 16.52 -0.10 -10.87
N ALA A 66 15.83 -1.20 -11.19
CA ALA A 66 14.38 -1.21 -11.43
C ALA A 66 13.56 -0.79 -10.20
N MET A 67 14.11 -0.98 -8.99
CA MET A 67 13.45 -0.66 -7.72
C MET A 67 13.15 0.85 -7.53
N ALA A 68 13.63 1.70 -8.43
CA ALA A 68 13.21 3.09 -8.53
C ALA A 68 11.74 3.24 -9.01
N PHE A 69 11.18 2.22 -9.67
CA PHE A 69 9.87 2.26 -10.33
C PHE A 69 8.85 1.28 -9.74
N GLY A 70 9.30 0.18 -9.17
CA GLY A 70 8.43 -0.81 -8.54
C GLY A 70 9.10 -1.42 -7.32
N GLU A 71 8.32 -2.07 -6.49
CA GLU A 71 8.83 -2.69 -5.28
C GLU A 71 9.32 -4.13 -5.52
N TYR A 72 10.21 -4.61 -4.69
CA TYR A 72 10.76 -5.96 -4.80
C TYR A 72 10.96 -6.54 -3.40
N PHE A 73 10.81 -7.85 -3.28
CA PHE A 73 11.02 -8.58 -2.05
C PHE A 73 12.00 -9.74 -2.29
N PRO A 74 12.99 -9.94 -1.40
CA PRO A 74 13.47 -8.97 -0.41
C PRO A 74 13.94 -7.67 -1.08
N ASN A 75 14.05 -6.58 -0.30
CA ASN A 75 14.50 -5.29 -0.83
C ASN A 75 15.91 -5.41 -1.46
N PRO A 76 16.07 -5.21 -2.79
CA PRO A 76 17.34 -5.37 -3.49
C PRO A 76 18.41 -4.34 -3.09
N GLY A 77 18.00 -3.24 -2.47
CA GLY A 77 18.90 -2.21 -1.96
C GLY A 77 19.45 -2.51 -0.56
N MET A 78 18.90 -3.50 0.15
CA MET A 78 19.31 -3.85 1.52
C MET A 78 19.93 -5.23 1.63
N PHE A 79 19.41 -6.21 0.89
CA PHE A 79 19.88 -7.58 0.94
C PHE A 79 20.35 -8.03 -0.43
N ASP A 80 21.48 -8.71 -0.46
CA ASP A 80 21.85 -9.51 -1.60
C ASP A 80 21.00 -10.79 -1.57
N SER A 81 20.29 -11.09 -2.66
CA SER A 81 19.30 -12.17 -2.74
C SER A 81 19.86 -13.56 -2.42
N ALA A 82 21.18 -13.72 -2.43
CA ALA A 82 21.87 -14.95 -2.04
C ALA A 82 21.88 -15.22 -0.51
N ALA A 83 21.72 -14.20 0.33
CA ALA A 83 21.90 -14.30 1.78
C ALA A 83 20.57 -14.30 2.57
N PHE A 84 19.50 -13.76 1.99
CA PHE A 84 18.20 -13.63 2.65
C PHE A 84 17.08 -13.79 1.61
N SER A 85 16.13 -14.68 1.88
CA SER A 85 14.99 -14.94 0.99
C SER A 85 13.67 -14.60 1.67
N VAL A 86 12.78 -13.92 0.97
CA VAL A 86 11.39 -13.68 1.38
C VAL A 86 10.48 -14.41 0.41
N SER A 87 9.64 -15.32 0.91
CA SER A 87 8.68 -16.02 0.05
C SER A 87 7.56 -15.07 -0.39
N PRO A 88 6.93 -15.30 -1.56
CA PRO A 88 5.80 -14.49 -2.02
C PRO A 88 4.64 -14.42 -1.01
N LEU A 89 4.36 -15.52 -0.30
CA LEU A 89 3.32 -15.55 0.72
C LEU A 89 3.69 -14.69 1.95
N HIS A 90 4.96 -14.70 2.36
CA HIS A 90 5.43 -13.83 3.44
C HIS A 90 5.36 -12.35 3.02
N ALA A 91 5.83 -12.02 1.82
CA ALA A 91 5.73 -10.66 1.29
C ALA A 91 4.27 -10.20 1.18
N PHE A 92 3.37 -11.06 0.70
CA PHE A 92 1.93 -10.82 0.69
C PHE A 92 1.37 -10.51 2.09
N ALA A 93 1.75 -11.28 3.10
CA ALA A 93 1.30 -11.05 4.47
C ALA A 93 1.78 -9.68 5.00
N VAL A 94 3.03 -9.30 4.72
CA VAL A 94 3.59 -7.99 5.11
C VAL A 94 2.90 -6.84 4.39
N GLU A 95 2.67 -6.95 3.09
CA GLU A 95 1.94 -5.95 2.30
C GLU A 95 0.49 -5.80 2.78
N ALA A 96 -0.20 -6.90 3.05
CA ALA A 96 -1.55 -6.88 3.60
C ALA A 96 -1.58 -6.25 5.00
N PHE A 97 -0.64 -6.63 5.88
CA PHE A 97 -0.58 -6.14 7.25
C PHE A 97 -0.26 -4.64 7.32
N GLY A 98 0.76 -4.17 6.60
CA GLY A 98 1.10 -2.75 6.55
C GLY A 98 -0.03 -1.90 5.97
N THR A 99 -0.68 -2.39 4.91
CA THR A 99 -1.85 -1.70 4.33
C THR A 99 -3.05 -1.68 5.30
N ALA A 100 -3.25 -2.75 6.09
CA ALA A 100 -4.31 -2.79 7.10
C ALA A 100 -4.09 -1.74 8.19
N ILE A 101 -2.85 -1.58 8.69
CA ILE A 101 -2.52 -0.54 9.66
C ILE A 101 -2.78 0.84 9.06
N LEU A 102 -2.30 1.09 7.84
CA LEU A 102 -2.51 2.37 7.15
C LEU A 102 -4.01 2.68 7.00
N ALA A 103 -4.81 1.73 6.53
CA ALA A 103 -6.25 1.93 6.35
C ALA A 103 -6.98 2.12 7.68
N PHE A 104 -6.61 1.38 8.73
CA PHE A 104 -7.15 1.55 10.08
C PHE A 104 -6.92 2.99 10.57
N VAL A 105 -5.69 3.49 10.46
CA VAL A 105 -5.34 4.87 10.86
C VAL A 105 -6.09 5.90 10.02
N ILE A 106 -6.16 5.71 8.69
CA ILE A 106 -6.94 6.61 7.82
C ILE A 106 -8.40 6.66 8.28
N PHE A 107 -9.02 5.52 8.54
CA PHE A 107 -10.41 5.47 9.01
C PHE A 107 -10.58 6.17 10.36
N ALA A 108 -9.67 5.94 11.30
CA ALA A 108 -9.69 6.59 12.62
C ALA A 108 -9.53 8.12 12.54
N LEU A 109 -8.63 8.61 11.70
CA LEU A 109 -8.34 10.04 11.55
C LEU A 109 -9.36 10.80 10.70
N THR A 110 -10.12 10.09 9.86
CA THR A 110 -11.14 10.70 8.99
C THR A 110 -12.57 10.50 9.51
N GLU A 111 -12.73 9.87 10.68
CA GLU A 111 -14.02 9.71 11.33
C GLU A 111 -14.43 10.98 12.08
N ARG A 112 -15.42 11.70 11.58
CA ARG A 112 -15.85 12.99 12.16
C ARG A 112 -16.36 12.89 13.60
N ARG A 113 -16.86 11.72 14.02
CA ARG A 113 -17.29 11.47 15.40
C ARG A 113 -16.14 11.30 16.39
N ASN A 114 -14.92 11.10 15.89
CA ASN A 114 -13.76 10.89 16.74
C ASN A 114 -13.24 12.25 17.26
N ALA A 115 -13.68 12.62 18.46
CA ALA A 115 -13.26 13.85 19.14
C ALA A 115 -11.77 13.89 19.50
N GLY A 116 -11.07 12.75 19.46
CA GLY A 116 -9.62 12.66 19.70
C GLY A 116 -8.77 13.05 18.49
N ILE A 117 -9.37 13.41 17.35
CA ILE A 117 -8.62 13.83 16.16
C ILE A 117 -7.96 15.19 16.44
N PRO A 118 -6.62 15.29 16.32
CA PRO A 118 -5.93 16.59 16.39
C PRO A 118 -6.46 17.51 15.29
N THR A 119 -6.57 18.81 15.56
CA THR A 119 -7.22 19.84 14.71
C THR A 119 -7.23 19.48 13.22
N ASN A 120 -8.38 19.58 12.55
CA ASN A 120 -8.65 19.02 11.20
C ASN A 120 -7.55 19.22 10.12
N GLY A 121 -6.65 20.19 10.27
CA GLY A 121 -5.48 20.37 9.41
C GLY A 121 -4.34 19.36 9.59
N MET A 122 -4.27 18.59 10.70
CA MET A 122 -3.17 17.66 10.97
C MET A 122 -3.39 16.24 10.43
N VAL A 123 -4.60 15.90 9.96
CA VAL A 123 -4.90 14.56 9.44
C VAL A 123 -3.92 14.11 8.34
N PRO A 124 -3.60 14.92 7.31
CA PRO A 124 -2.62 14.54 6.29
C PRO A 124 -1.22 14.28 6.87
N PHE A 125 -0.80 15.06 7.87
CA PHE A 125 0.48 14.88 8.53
C PHE A 125 0.57 13.52 9.22
N PHE A 126 -0.45 13.14 10.00
CA PHE A 126 -0.45 11.85 10.69
C PHE A 126 -0.54 10.66 9.73
N ILE A 127 -1.31 10.77 8.65
CA ILE A 127 -1.32 9.73 7.60
C ILE A 127 0.08 9.59 6.98
N GLY A 128 0.72 10.70 6.62
CA GLY A 128 2.10 10.69 6.10
C GLY A 128 3.12 10.13 7.10
N PHE A 129 2.99 10.50 8.38
CA PHE A 129 3.83 9.97 9.45
C PHE A 129 3.65 8.47 9.65
N THR A 130 2.41 7.96 9.58
CA THR A 130 2.15 6.52 9.60
C THR A 130 2.84 5.81 8.44
N VAL A 131 2.73 6.35 7.23
CA VAL A 131 3.44 5.79 6.06
C VAL A 131 4.96 5.78 6.31
N ALA A 132 5.54 6.88 6.79
CA ALA A 132 6.98 6.98 7.07
C ALA A 132 7.44 5.97 8.14
N ALA A 133 6.69 5.85 9.24
CA ALA A 133 6.98 4.91 10.31
C ALA A 133 6.92 3.46 9.82
N LEU A 134 5.86 3.11 9.07
CA LEU A 134 5.73 1.77 8.52
C LEU A 134 6.87 1.48 7.52
N ILE A 135 7.24 2.41 6.62
CA ILE A 135 8.35 2.24 5.66
C ILE A 135 9.63 1.93 6.43
N SER A 136 9.90 2.66 7.52
CA SER A 136 11.10 2.48 8.32
C SER A 136 11.21 1.08 8.94
N LEU A 137 10.07 0.39 9.15
CA LEU A 137 10.01 -0.95 9.72
C LEU A 137 10.01 -2.05 8.67
N PHE A 138 9.27 -1.87 7.57
CA PHE A 138 8.93 -2.95 6.64
C PHE A 138 9.61 -2.85 5.28
N ALA A 139 10.21 -1.69 4.93
CA ALA A 139 10.93 -1.54 3.67
C ALA A 139 12.08 -2.55 3.46
N PRO A 140 12.79 -3.06 4.48
CA PRO A 140 13.76 -4.14 4.26
C PRO A 140 13.15 -5.42 3.67
N ILE A 141 11.88 -5.71 4.00
CA ILE A 141 11.24 -6.98 3.63
C ILE A 141 10.60 -6.90 2.25
N THR A 142 9.79 -5.86 2.00
CA THR A 142 8.99 -5.75 0.76
C THR A 142 9.14 -4.42 0.04
N GLN A 143 9.98 -3.51 0.53
CA GLN A 143 10.01 -2.09 0.13
C GLN A 143 8.72 -1.30 0.41
N ALA A 144 7.74 -1.88 1.12
CA ALA A 144 6.56 -1.19 1.63
C ALA A 144 5.69 -0.55 0.51
N GLY A 145 5.13 -1.39 -0.38
CA GLY A 145 4.38 -0.93 -1.54
C GLY A 145 3.01 -0.32 -1.20
N TRP A 146 2.18 -1.06 -0.44
CA TRP A 146 0.86 -0.73 0.14
C TRP A 146 -0.19 -0.02 -0.74
N ASN A 147 0.11 0.17 -2.02
CA ASN A 147 -0.73 0.88 -2.97
C ASN A 147 -0.53 0.30 -4.38
N PRO A 148 -1.55 -0.41 -4.92
CA PRO A 148 -1.43 -1.07 -6.21
C PRO A 148 -1.09 -0.14 -7.38
N ALA A 149 -1.57 1.12 -7.37
CA ALA A 149 -1.26 2.05 -8.45
C ALA A 149 0.17 2.61 -8.34
N ARG A 150 0.64 2.85 -7.10
CA ARG A 150 2.00 3.35 -6.82
C ARG A 150 3.08 2.35 -7.23
N ASP A 151 2.75 1.07 -7.22
CA ASP A 151 3.65 0.00 -7.64
C ASP A 151 3.44 -0.36 -9.12
N PHE A 152 2.23 -0.73 -9.54
CA PHE A 152 2.00 -1.22 -10.91
C PHE A 152 2.17 -0.13 -11.98
N GLY A 153 1.84 1.12 -11.68
CA GLY A 153 1.95 2.23 -12.63
C GLY A 153 3.38 2.46 -13.12
N PRO A 154 4.34 2.78 -12.23
CA PRO A 154 5.71 3.01 -12.68
C PRO A 154 6.42 1.71 -13.11
N ARG A 155 5.98 0.52 -12.67
CA ARG A 155 6.44 -0.76 -13.29
C ARG A 155 6.15 -0.87 -14.78
N ILE A 156 5.01 -0.34 -15.27
CA ILE A 156 4.74 -0.31 -16.71
C ILE A 156 5.81 0.51 -17.43
N VAL A 157 6.27 1.60 -16.80
CA VAL A 157 7.34 2.44 -17.35
C VAL A 157 8.65 1.70 -17.39
N SER A 158 9.08 1.06 -16.30
CA SER A 158 10.34 0.29 -16.29
C SER A 158 10.29 -0.92 -17.22
N TRP A 159 9.14 -1.59 -17.33
CA TRP A 159 8.92 -2.66 -18.30
C TRP A 159 9.20 -2.20 -19.73
N LEU A 160 8.64 -1.04 -20.13
CA LEU A 160 8.88 -0.43 -21.45
C LEU A 160 10.30 0.12 -21.62
N ALA A 161 10.96 0.52 -20.53
CA ALA A 161 12.28 1.16 -20.53
C ALA A 161 13.47 0.17 -20.50
N GLY A 162 13.20 -1.12 -20.75
CA GLY A 162 14.22 -2.15 -20.96
C GLY A 162 14.40 -3.14 -19.81
N TRP A 163 13.72 -2.98 -18.68
CA TRP A 163 13.78 -3.98 -17.60
C TRP A 163 12.92 -5.22 -17.87
N GLY A 164 11.96 -5.16 -18.80
CA GLY A 164 11.21 -6.34 -19.25
C GLY A 164 10.66 -7.19 -18.10
N ASP A 165 10.92 -8.50 -18.13
CA ASP A 165 10.40 -9.46 -17.15
C ASP A 165 10.83 -9.18 -15.70
N ILE A 166 11.92 -8.45 -15.50
CA ILE A 166 12.35 -7.98 -14.16
C ILE A 166 11.40 -6.90 -13.63
N ALA A 167 10.72 -6.13 -14.48
CA ALA A 167 9.69 -5.19 -14.04
C ALA A 167 8.34 -5.90 -13.85
N ILE A 168 7.89 -6.63 -14.87
CA ILE A 168 6.61 -7.35 -14.90
C ILE A 168 6.83 -8.69 -15.60
N PRO A 169 6.60 -9.84 -14.94
CA PRO A 169 5.94 -10.01 -13.65
C PRO A 169 6.87 -9.87 -12.43
N GLY A 170 8.11 -9.40 -12.63
CA GLY A 170 9.13 -9.34 -11.59
C GLY A 170 9.92 -10.65 -11.48
N PRO A 171 11.05 -10.65 -10.76
CA PRO A 171 11.80 -11.87 -10.47
C PRO A 171 10.85 -12.92 -9.87
N GLU A 172 10.85 -14.12 -10.46
CA GLU A 172 10.00 -15.25 -10.04
C GLU A 172 8.48 -14.98 -10.05
N GLY A 173 8.02 -13.90 -10.70
CA GLY A 173 6.60 -13.58 -10.84
C GLY A 173 5.95 -12.96 -9.60
N GLY A 174 6.70 -12.30 -8.73
CA GLY A 174 6.23 -11.78 -7.44
C GLY A 174 5.34 -10.53 -7.46
N PHE A 175 5.21 -9.78 -8.57
CA PHE A 175 4.60 -8.43 -8.56
C PHE A 175 3.15 -8.39 -8.05
N TRP A 176 2.38 -9.48 -8.18
CA TRP A 176 0.98 -9.55 -7.76
C TRP A 176 0.79 -9.30 -6.26
N VAL A 177 1.83 -9.54 -5.46
CA VAL A 177 1.86 -9.30 -4.01
C VAL A 177 1.48 -7.86 -3.68
N TYR A 178 2.01 -6.90 -4.44
CA TYR A 178 1.78 -5.46 -4.26
C TYR A 178 0.40 -4.99 -4.76
N ILE A 179 -0.34 -5.88 -5.42
CA ILE A 179 -1.71 -5.65 -5.85
C ILE A 179 -2.67 -6.29 -4.85
N LEU A 180 -2.56 -7.61 -4.67
CA LEU A 180 -3.51 -8.37 -3.85
C LEU A 180 -3.34 -8.11 -2.36
N GLY A 181 -2.11 -8.01 -1.87
CA GLY A 181 -1.83 -7.73 -0.45
C GLY A 181 -2.54 -6.46 0.00
N PRO A 182 -2.32 -5.31 -0.67
CA PRO A 182 -3.00 -4.08 -0.30
C PRO A 182 -4.53 -4.11 -0.51
N LEU A 183 -5.02 -4.73 -1.58
CA LEU A 183 -6.47 -4.84 -1.83
C LEU A 183 -7.20 -5.67 -0.77
N ILE A 184 -6.51 -6.58 -0.09
CA ILE A 184 -7.05 -7.35 1.05
C ILE A 184 -6.81 -6.61 2.37
N GLY A 185 -5.61 -6.06 2.55
CA GLY A 185 -5.21 -5.36 3.77
C GLY A 185 -6.07 -4.15 4.10
N ALA A 186 -6.33 -3.26 3.13
CA ALA A 186 -7.09 -2.04 3.41
C ALA A 186 -8.53 -2.33 3.91
N PRO A 187 -9.32 -3.22 3.29
CA PRO A 187 -10.61 -3.64 3.83
C PRO A 187 -10.51 -4.25 5.24
N LEU A 188 -9.49 -5.06 5.54
CA LEU A 188 -9.32 -5.62 6.88
C LEU A 188 -9.03 -4.54 7.93
N GLY A 189 -8.19 -3.56 7.60
CA GLY A 189 -7.92 -2.41 8.47
C GLY A 189 -9.17 -1.57 8.75
N ALA A 190 -9.96 -1.31 7.69
CA ALA A 190 -11.24 -0.61 7.82
C ALA A 190 -12.25 -1.41 8.66
N LEU A 191 -12.33 -2.73 8.46
CA LEU A 191 -13.19 -3.62 9.26
C LEU A 191 -12.77 -3.60 10.73
N LEU A 192 -11.48 -3.65 11.03
CA LEU A 192 -10.97 -3.57 12.39
C LEU A 192 -11.39 -2.25 13.07
N PHE A 193 -11.28 -1.13 12.36
CA PHE A 193 -11.77 0.16 12.85
C PHE A 193 -13.27 0.12 13.16
N LYS A 194 -14.07 -0.43 12.24
CA LYS A 194 -15.52 -0.59 12.38
C LYS A 194 -15.92 -1.45 13.57
N LEU A 195 -15.13 -2.47 13.91
CA LEU A 195 -15.44 -3.40 15.00
C LEU A 195 -14.93 -2.91 16.36
N VAL A 196 -13.78 -2.24 16.41
CA VAL A 196 -13.07 -1.95 17.66
C VAL A 196 -13.23 -0.50 18.10
N ILE A 197 -13.19 0.45 17.17
CA ILE A 197 -13.19 1.89 17.50
C ILE A 197 -14.57 2.50 17.30
N GLU A 198 -15.20 2.26 16.15
CA GLU A 198 -16.48 2.90 15.80
C GLU A 198 -17.60 2.71 16.84
N PRO A 199 -17.79 1.53 17.48
CA PRO A 199 -18.85 1.34 18.47
C PRO A 199 -18.70 2.19 19.73
N GLY A 200 -17.46 2.61 20.04
CA GLY A 200 -17.16 3.48 21.18
C GLY A 200 -17.30 4.97 20.89
N LEU A 201 -17.57 5.37 19.64
CA LEU A 201 -17.70 6.77 19.26
C LEU A 201 -19.10 7.34 19.56
N PRO A 202 -19.22 8.66 19.82
CA PRO A 202 -20.51 9.32 20.02
C PRO A 202 -21.48 9.02 18.86
N GLY A 203 -22.67 8.52 19.18
CA GLY A 203 -23.69 8.13 18.18
C GLY A 203 -23.48 6.76 17.54
N GLY A 204 -22.46 5.98 17.95
CA GLY A 204 -22.42 4.55 17.71
C GLY A 204 -23.47 3.85 18.59
N LYS A 205 -24.46 3.18 18.01
CA LYS A 205 -25.37 2.35 18.80
C LYS A 205 -24.62 1.11 19.29
N PRO A 206 -24.72 0.81 20.59
CA PRO A 206 -25.28 -0.47 20.99
C PRO A 206 -26.50 -0.24 21.90
N GLU A 207 -27.66 -0.83 21.58
CA GLU A 207 -28.65 -1.11 22.61
C GLU A 207 -28.08 -2.24 23.48
N PRO A 208 -28.13 -2.12 24.82
CA PRO A 208 -27.63 -3.15 25.71
C PRO A 208 -28.44 -4.43 25.51
N VAL A 209 -27.79 -5.59 25.49
CA VAL A 209 -28.48 -6.87 25.72
C VAL A 209 -29.00 -6.82 27.16
N GLN A 210 -30.23 -6.33 27.32
CA GLN A 210 -31.00 -6.53 28.54
C GLN A 210 -31.40 -8.00 28.59
N ILE A 211 -30.57 -8.85 29.18
CA ILE A 211 -31.09 -10.10 29.71
C ILE A 211 -31.94 -9.70 30.91
N ALA A 212 -33.25 -9.61 30.68
CA ALA A 212 -34.23 -9.50 31.74
C ALA A 212 -34.07 -10.70 32.67
N ARG A 213 -33.33 -10.53 33.77
CA ARG A 213 -33.51 -11.37 34.94
C ARG A 213 -34.62 -10.75 35.75
N SER A 214 -35.78 -11.39 35.65
CA SER A 214 -36.92 -11.24 36.55
C SER A 214 -36.45 -11.00 37.99
N LYS A 215 -36.78 -9.84 38.53
CA LYS A 215 -37.13 -9.77 39.95
C LYS A 215 -38.57 -10.27 40.01
N TYR A 216 -38.84 -11.20 40.93
CA TYR A 216 -40.09 -11.93 41.13
C TYR A 216 -40.20 -13.23 40.32
N GLU A 217 -39.56 -14.28 40.84
CA GLU A 217 -40.22 -15.53 41.27
C GLU A 217 -39.43 -16.12 42.44
#